data_AF-A0A0A1TZQ9-F1
#
_entry.id   AF-A0A0A1TZQ9-F1
#
_cell.length_a   1.000
_cell.length_b   1.000
_cell.length_c   1.000
_cell.angle_alpha   90.00
_cell.angle_beta   90.00
_cell.angle_gamma   90.00
#
_symmetry.space_group_name_H-M   'P 1'
#
loop_
_entity.id
_entity.type
_entity.pdbx_description
1 polymer ?
#
loop_
_entity_poly.entity_id
_entity_poly.type
_entity_poly.pdbx_seq_one_letter_code
_entity_poly.pdbx_strand_id
1 'polypeptide(L)'
;MTIQTSHFHKIIRYVISNNLLPISFSDHYGKSQRTLDFYSYGVMKEKLSHKIVQSFSVCDPCFFTSFRDACLSKRDSIFDDLLSDYIKPLCEKGKYISMIIAECSVELRNTNINGEDKAIIKTIQQFLVNCLFVAGCNTFFHYGFTLSSPDRYHYRMTGVYDNNNVNLQHIFA
;
A
#
# COMPACT_ATOMS: atom_id res chain seq x y z
N MET A 1 -4.60 -12.48 14.79
CA MET A 1 -4.68 -12.79 13.33
C MET A 1 -3.44 -12.20 12.67
N THR A 2 -2.83 -12.92 11.72
CA THR A 2 -1.59 -12.50 11.07
C THR A 2 -1.77 -12.45 9.55
N ILE A 3 -1.50 -11.31 8.92
CA ILE A 3 -1.53 -11.18 7.45
C ILE A 3 -0.18 -11.62 6.90
N GLN A 4 -0.20 -12.55 5.93
CA GLN A 4 0.98 -12.95 5.18
C GLN A 4 1.40 -11.84 4.20
N THR A 5 2.62 -11.32 4.38
CA THR A 5 3.17 -10.19 3.60
C THR A 5 4.09 -10.63 2.46
N SER A 6 4.53 -11.89 2.42
CA SER A 6 5.46 -12.40 1.40
C SER A 6 4.96 -12.17 -0.03
N HIS A 7 3.67 -12.38 -0.27
CA HIS A 7 3.04 -12.12 -1.55
C HIS A 7 3.03 -10.62 -1.91
N PHE A 8 2.78 -9.75 -0.93
CA PHE A 8 2.83 -8.31 -1.12
C PHE A 8 4.23 -7.84 -1.57
N HIS A 9 5.28 -8.30 -0.90
CA HIS A 9 6.66 -7.95 -1.25
C HIS A 9 7.05 -8.37 -2.67
N LYS A 10 6.59 -9.54 -3.13
CA LYS A 10 6.79 -10.00 -4.51
C LYS A 10 6.09 -9.07 -5.51
N ILE A 11 4.85 -8.70 -5.22
CA ILE A 11 4.07 -7.82 -6.11
C ILE A 11 4.63 -6.40 -6.15
N ILE A 12 5.05 -5.83 -5.01
CA ILE A 12 5.66 -4.50 -4.97
C ILE A 12 6.93 -4.45 -5.81
N ARG A 13 7.80 -5.47 -5.70
CA ARG A 13 9.00 -5.56 -6.54
C ARG A 13 8.65 -5.59 -8.03
N TYR A 14 7.65 -6.37 -8.42
CA TYR A 14 7.15 -6.38 -9.79
C TYR A 14 6.67 -5.00 -10.26
N VAL A 15 5.90 -4.29 -9.42
CA VAL A 15 5.42 -2.94 -9.73
C VAL A 15 6.56 -1.95 -9.91
N ILE A 16 7.59 -2.01 -9.07
CA ILE A 16 8.77 -1.15 -9.18
C ILE A 16 9.54 -1.48 -10.46
N SER A 17 9.83 -2.77 -10.71
CA SER A 17 10.59 -3.21 -11.89
C SER A 17 9.89 -2.88 -13.22
N ASN A 18 8.55 -2.90 -13.24
CA ASN A 18 7.76 -2.56 -14.44
C ASN A 18 7.28 -1.09 -14.44
N ASN A 19 7.71 -0.29 -13.47
CA ASN A 19 7.37 1.13 -13.35
C ASN A 19 5.85 1.40 -13.42
N LEU A 20 5.05 0.56 -12.73
CA LEU A 20 3.59 0.62 -12.78
C LEU A 20 2.99 1.70 -11.86
N LEU A 21 3.75 2.18 -10.88
CA LEU A 21 3.36 3.28 -9.97
C LEU A 21 4.48 4.34 -9.90
N PRO A 22 4.80 4.99 -11.03
CA PRO A 22 5.98 5.84 -11.18
C PRO A 22 5.98 7.07 -10.26
N ILE A 23 4.81 7.59 -9.90
CA ILE A 23 4.70 8.80 -9.08
C ILE A 23 5.00 8.46 -7.63
N SER A 24 4.42 7.41 -7.06
CA SER A 24 4.59 7.06 -5.65
C SER A 24 5.98 6.53 -5.32
N PHE A 25 6.63 5.85 -6.26
CA PHE A 25 7.99 5.30 -6.10
C PHE A 25 9.07 6.21 -6.72
N SER A 26 8.75 7.47 -7.03
CA SER A 26 9.74 8.42 -7.53
C SER A 26 10.73 8.83 -6.44
N ASP A 27 12.02 8.86 -6.80
CA ASP A 27 13.12 9.33 -5.94
C ASP A 27 13.13 10.85 -5.69
N HIS A 28 12.22 11.60 -6.33
CA HIS A 28 12.18 13.07 -6.24
C HIS A 28 10.78 13.58 -5.93
N TYR A 29 10.69 14.47 -4.92
CA TYR A 29 9.43 15.11 -4.52
C TYR A 29 9.02 16.27 -5.44
N GLY A 30 8.56 15.91 -6.63
CA GLY A 30 8.21 16.80 -7.72
C GLY A 30 6.73 17.20 -7.80
N LYS A 31 6.39 17.93 -8.86
CA LYS A 31 5.03 18.43 -9.13
C LYS A 31 3.99 17.31 -9.15
N SER A 32 4.27 16.19 -9.81
CA SER A 32 3.35 15.06 -9.91
C SER A 32 3.03 14.43 -8.55
N GLN A 33 4.02 14.26 -7.67
CA GLN A 33 3.79 13.75 -6.31
C GLN A 33 2.97 14.73 -5.46
N ARG A 34 3.18 16.05 -5.58
CA ARG A 34 2.36 17.05 -4.88
C ARG A 34 0.90 17.03 -5.36
N THR A 35 0.70 16.93 -6.66
CA THR A 35 -0.64 16.77 -7.24
C THR A 35 -1.31 15.49 -6.72
N LEU A 36 -0.58 14.38 -6.71
CA LEU A 36 -1.08 13.11 -6.20
C LEU A 36 -1.42 13.20 -4.70
N ASP A 37 -0.53 13.77 -3.88
CA ASP A 37 -0.72 14.00 -2.44
C ASP A 37 -2.03 14.75 -2.18
N PHE A 38 -2.27 15.85 -2.92
CA PHE A 38 -3.49 16.66 -2.80
C PHE A 38 -4.77 15.83 -2.96
N TYR A 39 -4.84 14.94 -3.95
CA TYR A 39 -6.02 14.09 -4.16
C TYR A 39 -6.04 12.85 -3.27
N SER A 40 -4.87 12.43 -2.79
CA SER A 40 -4.69 11.12 -2.18
C SER A 40 -5.54 10.88 -0.94
N TYR A 41 -5.72 11.94 -0.15
CA TYR A 41 -6.51 11.87 1.08
C TYR A 41 -8.00 11.63 0.80
N GLY A 42 -8.55 12.25 -0.25
CA GLY A 42 -9.93 12.04 -0.68
C GLY A 42 -10.17 10.62 -1.17
N VAL A 43 -9.29 10.11 -2.04
CA VAL A 43 -9.37 8.74 -2.56
C VAL A 43 -9.25 7.71 -1.43
N MET A 44 -8.29 7.91 -0.52
CA MET A 44 -8.12 7.04 0.64
C MET A 44 -9.40 6.99 1.51
N LYS A 45 -9.98 8.17 1.80
CA LYS A 45 -11.23 8.26 2.56
C LYS A 45 -12.35 7.52 1.86
N GLU A 46 -12.51 7.69 0.55
CA GLU A 46 -13.52 6.97 -0.25
C GLU A 46 -13.34 5.45 -0.12
N LYS A 47 -12.13 4.92 -0.36
CA LYS A 47 -11.86 3.48 -0.32
C LYS A 47 -12.09 2.87 1.06
N LEU A 48 -11.61 3.52 2.11
CA LEU A 48 -11.86 3.08 3.49
C LEU A 48 -13.34 3.16 3.83
N SER A 49 -14.02 4.24 3.48
CA SER A 49 -15.45 4.41 3.71
C SER A 49 -16.25 3.28 3.08
N HIS A 50 -15.96 2.96 1.82
CA HIS A 50 -16.60 1.85 1.12
C HIS A 50 -16.33 0.51 1.82
N LYS A 51 -15.07 0.25 2.23
CA LYS A 51 -14.71 -0.97 2.96
C LYS A 51 -15.47 -1.09 4.28
N ILE A 52 -15.60 -0.01 5.04
CA ILE A 52 -16.33 0.04 6.31
C ILE A 52 -17.81 -0.28 6.09
N VAL A 53 -18.48 0.42 5.17
CA VAL A 53 -19.90 0.20 4.88
C VAL A 53 -20.18 -1.22 4.40
N GLN A 54 -19.26 -1.82 3.63
CA GLN A 54 -19.37 -3.22 3.23
C GLN A 54 -19.17 -4.23 4.37
N SER A 55 -18.51 -3.82 5.45
CA SER A 55 -18.14 -4.72 6.56
C SER A 55 -19.10 -4.65 7.75
N PHE A 56 -19.91 -3.59 7.87
CA PHE A 56 -20.85 -3.39 8.97
C PHE A 56 -22.27 -3.21 8.43
N SER A 57 -23.24 -3.97 8.95
CA SER A 57 -24.66 -3.92 8.54
C SER A 57 -25.38 -2.66 9.01
N VAL A 58 -24.94 -2.07 10.13
CA VAL A 58 -25.45 -0.81 10.70
C VAL A 58 -24.24 0.01 11.12
N CYS A 59 -24.17 1.25 10.62
CA CYS A 59 -23.03 2.13 10.82
C CYS A 59 -23.57 3.51 11.19
N ASP A 60 -23.63 3.82 12.48
CA ASP A 60 -24.00 5.17 12.92
C ASP A 60 -22.92 6.18 12.45
N PRO A 61 -23.28 7.43 12.09
CA PRO A 61 -22.32 8.40 11.56
C PRO A 61 -21.13 8.71 12.49
N CYS A 62 -21.33 8.64 13.81
CA CYS A 62 -20.30 8.89 14.80
C CYS A 62 -19.29 7.73 14.84
N PHE A 63 -19.78 6.49 14.89
CA PHE A 63 -18.95 5.30 14.75
C PHE A 63 -18.19 5.32 13.43
N PHE A 64 -18.88 5.56 12.31
CA PHE A 64 -18.26 5.56 10.99
C PHE A 64 -17.09 6.54 10.89
N THR A 65 -17.29 7.77 11.38
CA THR A 65 -16.25 8.81 11.35
C THR A 65 -15.08 8.42 12.24
N SER A 66 -15.36 8.05 13.49
CA SER A 66 -14.32 7.70 14.47
C SER A 66 -13.52 6.47 14.06
N PHE A 67 -14.19 5.46 13.50
CA PHE A 67 -13.54 4.24 13.02
C PHE A 67 -12.67 4.49 11.78
N ARG A 68 -13.14 5.31 10.84
CA ARG A 68 -12.34 5.73 9.68
C ARG A 68 -11.09 6.50 10.12
N ASP A 69 -11.21 7.38 11.11
CA ASP A 69 -10.07 8.14 11.63
C ASP A 69 -9.07 7.21 12.35
N ALA A 70 -9.55 6.20 13.07
CA ALA A 70 -8.70 5.15 13.64
C ALA A 70 -7.91 4.39 12.54
N CYS A 71 -8.55 4.02 11.42
CA CYS A 71 -7.86 3.41 10.27
C CYS A 71 -6.78 4.35 9.70
N LEU A 72 -7.11 5.63 9.50
CA LEU A 72 -6.21 6.63 8.93
C LEU A 72 -5.01 6.95 9.84
N SER A 73 -5.16 6.81 11.16
CA SER A 73 -4.07 7.01 12.13
C SER A 73 -2.95 5.96 12.00
N LYS A 74 -3.22 4.82 11.37
CA LYS A 74 -2.27 3.70 11.23
C LYS A 74 -1.41 3.75 9.99
N ARG A 75 -1.58 4.76 9.13
CA ARG A 75 -0.81 4.89 7.88
C ARG A 75 0.69 4.84 8.10
N ASP A 76 1.21 5.55 9.09
CA ASP A 76 2.65 5.58 9.36
C ASP A 76 3.20 4.20 9.78
N SER A 77 2.46 3.49 10.63
CA SER A 77 2.80 2.12 11.04
C SER A 77 2.80 1.16 9.84
N ILE A 78 1.76 1.23 9.00
CA ILE A 78 1.68 0.38 7.80
C ILE A 78 2.81 0.71 6.81
N PHE A 79 3.21 1.98 6.69
CA PHE A 79 4.37 2.35 5.89
C PHE A 79 5.64 1.70 6.44
N ASP A 80 5.88 1.82 7.75
CA ASP A 80 7.07 1.27 8.38
C ASP A 80 7.16 -0.25 8.22
N ASP A 81 6.03 -0.95 8.34
CA ASP A 81 5.99 -2.41 8.26
C ASP A 81 6.11 -2.96 6.82
N LEU A 82 5.64 -2.21 5.80
CA LEU A 82 5.49 -2.74 4.44
C LEU A 82 6.35 -2.06 3.38
N LEU A 83 6.66 -0.77 3.55
CA LEU A 83 7.18 0.09 2.49
C LEU A 83 8.53 0.72 2.80
N SER A 84 8.98 0.69 4.06
CA SER A 84 10.25 1.27 4.50
C SER A 84 11.47 0.74 3.74
N ASP A 85 11.43 -0.54 3.31
CA ASP A 85 12.48 -1.17 2.51
C ASP A 85 12.52 -0.70 1.04
N TYR A 86 11.44 -0.08 0.54
CA TYR A 86 11.28 0.27 -0.88
C TYR A 86 11.28 1.77 -1.14
N ILE A 87 10.89 2.57 -0.14
CA ILE A 87 10.70 4.00 -0.27
C ILE A 87 11.49 4.70 0.81
N LYS A 88 12.44 5.54 0.40
CA LYS A 88 13.06 6.51 1.30
C LYS A 88 12.12 7.72 1.43
N PRO A 89 11.53 7.97 2.61
CA PRO A 89 10.51 9.00 2.74
C PRO A 89 11.09 10.40 2.53
N LEU A 90 10.54 11.14 1.56
CA LEU A 90 10.83 12.56 1.29
C LEU A 90 9.78 13.49 1.91
N CYS A 91 8.67 12.92 2.39
CA CYS A 91 7.60 13.58 3.12
C CYS A 91 7.06 12.64 4.23
N GLU A 92 6.00 13.04 4.93
CA GLU A 92 5.37 12.23 5.97
C GLU A 92 5.03 10.82 5.45
N LYS A 93 5.44 9.79 6.20
CA LYS A 93 5.30 8.37 5.84
C LYS A 93 3.87 7.99 5.44
N GLY A 94 2.88 8.43 6.22
CA GLY A 94 1.49 8.13 5.96
C GLY A 94 0.95 8.74 4.66
N LYS A 95 1.59 9.78 4.12
CA LYS A 95 1.25 10.32 2.80
C LYS A 95 1.59 9.35 1.68
N TYR A 96 2.67 8.57 1.79
CA TYR A 96 3.01 7.56 0.78
C TYR A 96 1.94 6.47 0.68
N ILE A 97 1.39 6.00 1.80
CA ILE A 97 0.28 5.05 1.80
C ILE A 97 -0.94 5.63 1.07
N SER A 98 -1.24 6.92 1.33
CA SER A 98 -2.30 7.63 0.62
C SER A 98 -2.01 7.76 -0.88
N MET A 99 -0.80 8.19 -1.25
CA MET A 99 -0.38 8.37 -2.64
C MET A 99 -0.43 7.06 -3.43
N ILE A 100 0.08 5.95 -2.89
CA ILE A 100 0.08 4.65 -3.56
C ILE A 100 -1.35 4.21 -3.87
N ILE A 101 -2.27 4.31 -2.90
CA ILE A 101 -3.68 3.93 -3.10
C ILE A 101 -4.36 4.83 -4.14
N ALA A 102 -4.00 6.12 -4.15
CA ALA A 102 -4.53 7.08 -5.11
C ALA A 102 -4.01 6.80 -6.52
N GLU A 103 -2.71 6.57 -6.69
CA GLU A 103 -2.11 6.24 -7.97
C GLU A 103 -2.65 4.93 -8.51
N CYS A 104 -2.83 3.91 -7.66
CA CYS A 104 -3.51 2.68 -8.07
C CYS A 104 -4.91 2.99 -8.66
N SER A 105 -5.66 3.92 -8.08
CA SER A 105 -6.99 4.30 -8.61
C SER A 105 -6.90 5.00 -9.97
N VAL A 106 -5.84 5.76 -10.21
CA VAL A 106 -5.56 6.42 -11.50
C VAL A 106 -5.19 5.36 -12.55
N GLU A 107 -4.24 4.49 -12.24
CA GLU A 107 -3.73 3.50 -13.18
C GLU A 107 -4.75 2.41 -13.52
N LEU A 108 -5.67 2.06 -12.60
CA LEU A 108 -6.77 1.15 -12.93
C LEU A 108 -7.73 1.71 -14.00
N ARG A 109 -7.78 3.03 -14.17
CA ARG A 109 -8.57 3.70 -15.22
C ARG A 109 -7.77 3.90 -16.51
N ASN A 110 -6.45 3.76 -16.46
CA ASN A 110 -5.58 3.93 -17.61
C ASN A 110 -5.84 2.81 -18.63
N THR A 111 -6.21 3.14 -19.87
CA THR A 111 -6.51 2.13 -20.92
C THR A 111 -5.24 1.49 -21.49
N ASN A 112 -4.08 2.08 -21.26
CA ASN A 112 -2.81 1.63 -21.84
C ASN A 112 -2.14 0.50 -21.02
N ILE A 113 -2.59 0.28 -19.79
CA ILE A 113 -2.10 -0.82 -18.95
C ILE A 113 -2.87 -2.09 -19.29
N ASN A 114 -2.14 -3.18 -19.49
CA ASN A 114 -2.71 -4.49 -19.80
C ASN A 114 -3.55 -5.05 -18.62
N GLY A 115 -4.29 -6.14 -18.87
CA GLY A 115 -5.19 -6.72 -17.88
C GLY A 115 -4.50 -7.30 -16.66
N GLU A 116 -3.31 -7.89 -16.83
CA GLU A 116 -2.54 -8.54 -15.75
C GLU A 116 -1.95 -7.51 -14.79
N ASP A 117 -1.33 -6.45 -15.33
CA ASP A 117 -0.79 -5.34 -14.55
C ASP A 117 -1.91 -4.61 -13.78
N LYS A 118 -3.10 -4.45 -14.39
CA LYS A 118 -4.27 -3.94 -13.69
C LYS A 118 -4.70 -4.83 -12.53
N ALA A 119 -4.66 -6.15 -12.70
CA ALA A 119 -4.99 -7.07 -11.62
C ALA A 119 -4.00 -6.91 -10.45
N ILE A 120 -2.70 -6.80 -10.75
CA ILE A 120 -1.62 -6.56 -9.79
C ILE A 120 -1.83 -5.24 -9.02
N ILE A 121 -2.08 -4.14 -9.74
CA ILE A 121 -2.34 -2.82 -9.14
C ILE A 121 -3.56 -2.88 -8.22
N LYS A 122 -4.63 -3.57 -8.65
CA LYS A 122 -5.83 -3.79 -7.84
C LYS A 122 -5.52 -4.58 -6.57
N THR A 123 -4.67 -5.61 -6.65
CA THR A 123 -4.23 -6.40 -5.49
C THR A 123 -3.48 -5.54 -4.49
N ILE A 124 -2.55 -4.67 -4.92
CA ILE A 124 -1.86 -3.75 -4.01
C ILE A 124 -2.85 -2.82 -3.32
N GLN A 125 -3.73 -2.18 -4.09
CA GLN A 125 -4.71 -1.25 -3.52
C GLN A 125 -5.59 -1.94 -2.46
N GLN A 126 -6.13 -3.11 -2.78
CA GLN A 126 -6.97 -3.87 -1.86
C GLN A 126 -6.18 -4.31 -0.62
N PHE A 127 -4.93 -4.75 -0.79
CA PHE A 127 -4.08 -5.18 0.32
C PHE A 127 -3.82 -4.03 1.30
N LEU A 128 -3.43 -2.85 0.81
CA LEU A 128 -3.17 -1.68 1.64
C LEU A 128 -4.45 -1.18 2.35
N VAL A 129 -5.58 -1.12 1.66
CA VAL A 129 -6.88 -0.75 2.26
C VAL A 129 -7.27 -1.75 3.35
N ASN A 130 -7.08 -3.05 3.11
CA ASN A 130 -7.36 -4.09 4.10
C ASN A 130 -6.42 -3.99 5.31
N CYS A 131 -5.14 -3.70 5.10
CA CYS A 131 -4.18 -3.50 6.21
C CYS A 131 -4.60 -2.32 7.10
N LEU A 132 -4.97 -1.19 6.49
CA LEU A 132 -5.47 -0.02 7.23
C LEU A 132 -6.77 -0.33 7.98
N PHE A 133 -7.70 -1.03 7.34
CA PHE A 133 -8.95 -1.43 7.95
C PHE A 133 -8.72 -2.33 9.18
N VAL A 134 -7.90 -3.37 9.03
CA VAL A 134 -7.62 -4.30 10.14
C VAL A 134 -6.82 -3.64 11.25
N ALA A 135 -5.84 -2.78 10.93
CA ALA A 135 -5.12 -2.00 11.93
C ALA A 135 -6.05 -1.01 12.66
N GLY A 136 -7.02 -0.44 11.95
CA GLY A 136 -8.12 0.32 12.53
C GLY A 136 -8.96 -0.50 13.49
N CYS A 137 -9.35 -1.72 13.11
CA CYS A 137 -10.07 -2.65 14.00
C CYS A 137 -9.35 -2.87 15.32
N ASN A 138 -8.02 -3.05 15.29
CA ASN A 138 -7.24 -3.25 16.52
C ASN A 138 -7.27 -2.03 17.43
N THR A 139 -7.20 -0.86 16.82
CA THR A 139 -7.17 0.42 17.54
C THR A 139 -8.51 0.72 18.18
N PHE A 140 -9.59 0.48 17.43
CA PHE A 140 -10.94 0.89 17.80
C PHE A 140 -11.66 -0.15 18.67
N PHE A 141 -11.44 -1.45 18.43
CA PHE A 141 -12.07 -2.54 19.18
C PHE A 141 -11.12 -3.23 20.17
N HIS A 142 -9.89 -2.73 20.32
CA HIS A 142 -8.86 -3.33 21.17
C HIS A 142 -8.56 -4.81 20.86
N TYR A 143 -8.65 -5.19 19.59
CA TYR A 143 -8.35 -6.55 19.13
C TYR A 143 -6.86 -6.72 18.81
N GLY A 144 -6.28 -7.88 19.13
CA GLY A 144 -4.86 -8.16 18.90
C GLY A 144 -4.55 -8.59 17.46
N PHE A 145 -3.77 -7.79 16.73
CA PHE A 145 -3.22 -8.21 15.43
C PHE A 145 -1.79 -7.75 15.18
N THR A 146 -1.10 -8.56 14.38
CA THR A 146 0.30 -8.40 13.99
C THR A 146 0.44 -8.74 12.51
N LEU A 147 1.29 -8.01 11.78
CA LEU A 147 1.70 -8.40 10.43
C LEU A 147 2.77 -9.48 10.53
N SER A 148 2.77 -10.47 9.62
CA SER A 148 3.89 -11.43 9.59
C SER A 148 5.14 -10.74 9.07
N SER A 149 6.30 -11.11 9.58
CA SER A 149 7.58 -10.73 8.98
C SER A 149 7.68 -11.20 7.52
N PRO A 150 8.43 -10.48 6.66
CA PRO A 150 8.69 -10.91 5.28
C PRO A 150 9.32 -12.31 5.22
N ASP A 151 9.20 -12.99 4.07
CA ASP A 151 9.82 -14.32 3.92
C ASP A 151 11.35 -14.24 3.80
N ARG A 152 12.03 -15.40 3.95
CA ARG A 152 13.51 -15.49 3.83
C ARG A 152 14.03 -15.02 2.47
N TYR A 153 13.20 -15.02 1.42
CA TYR A 153 13.57 -14.56 0.09
C TYR A 153 13.63 -13.03 0.02
N HIS A 154 12.77 -12.33 0.77
CA HIS A 154 12.83 -10.89 0.91
C HIS A 154 14.19 -10.43 1.47
N TYR A 155 14.63 -11.05 2.58
CA TYR A 155 15.92 -10.75 3.24
C TYR A 155 17.15 -11.05 2.38
N ARG A 156 17.11 -12.12 1.56
CA ARG A 156 18.22 -12.44 0.65
C ARG A 156 18.41 -11.38 -0.42
N MET A 157 17.32 -10.78 -0.90
CA MET A 157 17.41 -9.76 -1.95
C MET A 157 17.83 -8.39 -1.39
N THR A 158 17.34 -7.99 -0.21
CA THR A 158 17.80 -6.74 0.42
C THR A 158 19.28 -6.81 0.84
N GLY A 159 19.78 -7.98 1.22
CA GLY A 159 21.23 -8.20 1.47
C GLY A 159 22.10 -8.29 0.21
N VAL A 160 21.51 -8.44 -0.99
CA VAL A 160 22.24 -8.48 -2.27
C VAL A 160 22.32 -7.10 -2.92
N TYR A 161 21.45 -6.14 -2.57
CA TYR A 161 21.58 -4.76 -3.07
C TYR A 161 22.81 -4.00 -2.54
N ASP A 162 23.57 -4.57 -1.59
CA ASP A 162 24.91 -4.10 -1.22
C ASP A 162 26.01 -4.56 -2.19
N ASN A 163 25.72 -5.45 -3.15
CA ASN A 163 26.67 -5.88 -4.18
C ASN A 163 26.03 -5.86 -5.58
N ASN A 164 26.51 -4.94 -6.40
CA ASN A 164 26.09 -4.68 -7.77
C ASN A 164 25.91 -5.95 -8.63
N ASN A 165 24.88 -5.88 -9.50
CA ASN A 165 24.53 -6.77 -10.61
C ASN A 165 23.77 -8.06 -10.26
N VAL A 166 22.44 -8.03 -10.40
CA VAL A 166 21.64 -9.25 -10.55
C VAL A 166 20.82 -9.16 -11.84
N ASN A 167 21.18 -10.02 -12.79
CA ASN A 167 20.45 -10.26 -14.03
C ASN A 167 19.19 -11.12 -13.71
N LEU A 168 18.00 -10.55 -13.90
CA LEU A 168 16.71 -11.13 -13.50
C LEU A 168 16.14 -12.17 -14.51
N GLN A 169 16.91 -12.56 -15.54
CA GLN A 169 16.43 -13.42 -16.62
C GLN A 169 16.11 -14.88 -16.23
N HIS A 170 16.50 -15.34 -15.04
CA HIS A 170 16.29 -16.74 -14.61
C HIS A 170 15.12 -16.95 -13.62
N ILE A 171 14.36 -15.90 -13.28
CA ILE A 171 13.32 -16.00 -12.22
C ILE A 171 11.99 -16.56 -12.74
N PHE A 172 11.83 -16.73 -14.06
CA PHE A 172 10.59 -17.21 -14.68
C PHE A 172 10.76 -18.49 -15.53
N ALA A 173 11.71 -19.35 -15.17
CA ALA A 173 11.76 -20.72 -15.71
C ALA A 173 11.06 -21.71 -14.77
#